data_AF-A0A285JG92-F1
#
_entry.id   AF-A0A285JG92-F1
#
_cell.length_a   1.000
_cell.length_b   1.000
_cell.length_c   1.000
_cell.angle_alpha   90.00
_cell.angle_beta   90.00
_cell.angle_gamma   90.00
#
_symmetry.space_group_name_H-M   'P 1'
#
loop_
_entity.id
_entity.type
_entity.pdbx_description
1 polymer ?
#
loop_
_entity_poly.entity_id
_entity_poly.type
_entity_poly.pdbx_seq_one_letter_code
_entity_poly.pdbx_strand_id
1 'polypeptide(L)' 'MDEALPRPGEVIYVGGAASVQFQGERALTLRVIRVDPRLTYNGWLWIDGYVLGPTGEAIERRVIFVRQDGLVKRR' A
#
# COMPACT_ATOMS: atom_id res chain seq x y z
N MET A 1 7.75 -9.25 -15.84
CA MET A 1 6.29 -9.33 -15.64
C MET A 1 5.82 -7.93 -15.36
N ASP A 2 4.85 -7.42 -16.12
CA ASP A 2 4.14 -6.20 -15.71
C ASP A 2 3.47 -6.50 -14.38
N GLU A 3 4.11 -6.10 -13.28
CA GLU A 3 3.50 -6.20 -11.97
C GLU A 3 2.42 -5.13 -11.90
N ALA A 4 1.18 -5.52 -12.21
CA ALA A 4 0.09 -4.57 -12.33
C ALA A 4 -0.06 -3.75 -11.05
N LEU A 5 -0.16 -2.42 -11.20
CA LEU A 5 -0.36 -1.48 -10.11
C LEU A 5 -1.49 -1.95 -9.18
N PRO A 6 -1.39 -1.70 -7.86
CA PRO A 6 -2.50 -1.96 -6.95
C PRO A 6 -3.77 -1.27 -7.44
N ARG A 7 -4.91 -1.97 -7.35
CA ARG A 7 -6.21 -1.46 -7.82
C ARG A 7 -7.11 -1.08 -6.64
N PRO A 8 -8.03 -0.12 -6.83
CA PRO A 8 -9.08 0.14 -5.85
C PRO A 8 -9.78 -1.15 -5.38
N GLY A 9 -9.97 -1.27 -4.07
CA GLY A 9 -10.54 -2.45 -3.42
C GLY A 9 -9.53 -3.56 -3.07
N GLU A 10 -8.36 -3.60 -3.70
CA GLU A 10 -7.34 -4.59 -3.34
C GLU A 10 -6.80 -4.33 -1.92
N VAL A 11 -6.52 -5.41 -1.20
CA VAL A 11 -5.86 -5.36 0.11
C VAL A 11 -4.40 -5.71 -0.08
N ILE A 12 -3.51 -4.86 0.42
CA ILE A 12 -2.07 -5.00 0.29
C ILE A 12 -1.41 -4.93 1.66
N TYR A 13 -0.34 -5.68 1.83
CA TYR A 13 0.58 -5.51 2.94
C TYR A 13 1.67 -4.52 2.56
N VAL A 14 1.86 -3.54 3.43
CA VAL A 14 2.86 -2.49 3.30
C VAL A 14 3.85 -2.67 4.43
N GLY A 15 5.03 -3.18 4.07
CA GLY A 15 6.12 -3.42 5.01
C GLY A 15 7.40 -2.72 4.58
N GLY A 16 8.48 -3.09 5.24
CA GLY A 16 9.81 -2.50 5.04
C GLY A 16 10.34 -2.50 3.61
N ALA A 17 9.98 -3.51 2.81
CA ALA A 17 10.37 -3.60 1.40
C ALA A 17 9.73 -2.48 0.55
N ALA A 18 8.53 -2.03 0.93
CA ALA A 18 7.80 -0.97 0.25
C ALA A 18 8.30 0.42 0.67
N SER A 19 8.66 0.61 1.95
CA SER A 19 9.35 1.81 2.44
C SER A 19 9.89 1.57 3.84
N VAL A 20 11.03 2.19 4.15
CA VAL A 20 11.68 2.13 5.47
C VAL A 20 10.77 2.63 6.61
N GLN A 21 9.77 3.46 6.31
CA GLN A 21 8.80 3.95 7.28
C GLN A 21 7.91 2.83 7.86
N PHE A 22 7.75 1.72 7.14
CA PHE A 22 6.87 0.60 7.49
C PHE A 22 7.65 -0.65 7.94
N GLN A 23 8.86 -0.47 8.48
CA GLN A 23 9.67 -1.57 9.01
C GLN A 23 9.14 -2.06 10.37
N GLY A 24 9.25 -3.38 10.61
CA GLY A 24 8.87 -4.02 11.87
C GLY A 24 7.40 -3.78 12.25
N GLU A 25 7.16 -3.32 13.47
CA GLU A 25 5.82 -3.06 14.03
C GLU A 25 5.06 -1.94 13.31
N ARG A 26 5.72 -1.16 12.45
CA ARG A 26 5.07 -0.11 11.64
C ARG A 26 4.47 -0.62 10.35
N ALA A 27 4.66 -1.90 10.02
CA ALA A 27 4.02 -2.51 8.88
C ALA A 27 2.50 -2.52 9.06
N LEU A 28 1.77 -2.41 7.94
CA LEU A 28 0.32 -2.31 7.97
C LEU A 28 -0.34 -3.08 6.82
N THR A 29 -1.62 -3.37 7.00
CA THR A 29 -2.49 -3.86 5.92
C THR A 29 -3.35 -2.70 5.45
N LEU A 30 -3.35 -2.44 4.15
CA LEU A 30 -4.05 -1.31 3.54
C LEU A 30 -5.05 -1.82 2.50
N ARG A 31 -6.31 -1.37 2.57
CA ARG A 31 -7.26 -1.48 1.46
C ARG A 31 -7.15 -0.25 0.57
N VAL A 32 -6.81 -0.46 -0.70
CA VAL A 32 -6.59 0.61 -1.68
C VAL A 32 -7.90 1.30 -2.01
N ILE A 33 -7.92 2.64 -1.95
CA ILE A 33 -9.02 3.46 -2.45
C ILE A 33 -8.64 4.02 -3.81
N ARG A 34 -7.43 4.57 -3.94
CA ARG A 34 -6.92 5.19 -5.16
C ARG A 34 -5.40 5.09 -5.21
N VAL A 35 -4.87 4.82 -6.39
CA VAL A 35 -3.45 5.04 -6.70
C VAL A 35 -3.34 6.31 -7.53
N ASP A 36 -2.41 7.19 -7.17
CA ASP A 36 -2.18 8.39 -7.95
C ASP A 36 -1.61 8.02 -9.33
N PRO A 37 -2.22 8.48 -10.44
CA PRO A 37 -1.76 8.14 -11.78
C PRO A 37 -0.41 8.79 -12.14
N ARG A 38 0.05 9.79 -11.37
CA ARG A 38 1.31 10.48 -11.64
C ARG A 38 2.47 9.68 -11.05
N LEU A 39 3.22 9.00 -11.93
CA LEU A 39 4.49 8.37 -11.58
C LEU A 39 5.55 9.47 -11.43
N THR A 40 5.62 10.07 -10.23
CA THR A 40 6.60 11.13 -9.93
C THR A 40 8.03 10.59 -9.86
N TYR A 41 8.19 9.34 -9.42
CA TYR A 41 9.47 8.64 -9.39
C TYR A 41 9.25 7.20 -9.84
N ASN A 42 10.15 6.69 -10.70
CA ASN A 42 10.02 5.35 -11.25
C ASN A 42 9.91 4.29 -10.14
N GLY A 43 8.88 3.45 -10.19
CA GLY A 43 8.61 2.40 -9.22
C GLY A 43 8.03 2.87 -7.88
N TRP A 44 7.80 4.18 -7.69
CA TRP A 44 7.14 4.71 -6.49
C TRP A 44 5.72 5.20 -6.77
N LEU A 45 4.86 5.01 -5.78
CA LEU A 45 3.43 5.25 -5.88
C LEU A 45 2.93 6.05 -4.68
N TRP A 46 2.04 6.99 -4.95
CA TRP A 46 1.14 7.53 -3.93
C TRP A 46 -0.12 6.68 -3.87
N ILE A 47 -0.44 6.15 -2.70
CA ILE A 47 -1.62 5.31 -2.47
C ILE A 47 -2.46 5.92 -1.36
N ASP A 48 -3.72 6.20 -1.66
CA ASP A 48 -4.76 6.55 -0.69
C ASP A 48 -5.50 5.26 -0.33
N GLY A 49 -5.63 4.96 0.96
CA GLY A 49 -6.23 3.72 1.42
C GLY A 49 -6.67 3.73 2.88
N TYR A 50 -7.42 2.71 3.24
CA TYR A 50 -7.80 2.44 4.62
C TYR A 50 -6.83 1.45 5.27
N VAL A 51 -6.24 1.82 6.39
CA VAL A 51 -5.53 0.88 7.26
C VAL A 51 -6.56 -0.06 7.85
N LEU A 52 -6.29 -1.37 7.76
CA LEU A 52 -7.16 -2.40 8.29
C LEU A 52 -6.68 -2.84 9.67
N GLY A 53 -7.62 -2.92 10.61
CA GLY A 53 -7.40 -3.54 11.91
C GLY A 53 -7.36 -5.07 11.84
N PRO A 54 -7.10 -5.76 12.96
CA PRO A 54 -7.01 -7.22 13.00
C PRO A 54 -8.28 -7.95 12.55
N THR A 55 -9.45 -7.30 12.62
CA THR A 55 -10.72 -7.90 12.17
C THR A 55 -11.10 -7.49 10.74
N GLY A 56 -10.23 -6.77 10.03
CA GLY A 56 -10.42 -6.34 8.64
C GLY A 56 -11.27 -5.08 8.47
N GLU A 57 -11.64 -4.43 9.57
CA GLU A 57 -12.31 -3.15 9.63
C GLU A 57 -11.38 -2.00 9.27
N ALA A 58 -11.91 -0.96 8.64
CA ALA A 58 -11.14 0.26 8.38
C ALA A 58 -11.00 1.07 9.66
N ILE A 59 -9.77 1.20 10.18
CA ILE A 59 -9.49 1.92 11.43
C ILE A 59 -8.96 3.34 11.18
N GLU A 60 -8.34 3.57 10.02
CA GLU A 60 -7.76 4.87 9.66
C GLU A 60 -7.69 5.03 8.14
N ARG A 61 -7.78 6.25 7.62
CA ARG A 61 -7.48 6.56 6.21
C ARG A 61 -6.10 7.22 6.12
N ARG A 62 -5.23 6.72 5.26
CA ARG A 62 -3.88 7.25 5.03
C ARG A 62 -3.56 7.41 3.56
N VAL A 63 -2.73 8.41 3.27
CA VAL A 63 -2.04 8.55 1.99
C VAL A 63 -0.57 8.23 2.22
N ILE A 64 -0.04 7.24 1.51
CA ILE A 64 1.33 6.72 1.68
C ILE A 64 2.12 6.85 0.38
N PHE A 65 3.44 6.98 0.51
CA PHE A 65 4.38 6.98 -0.61
C PHE A 65 5.32 5.78 -0.50
N VAL A 66 5.21 4.84 -1.43
CA VAL A 66 5.80 3.50 -1.33
C VAL A 66 6.33 2.99 -2.65
N ARG A 67 7.28 2.06 -2.60
CA ARG A 67 7.79 1.33 -3.75
C ARG A 67 6.85 0.19 -4.12
N GLN A 68 6.53 0.09 -5.40
CA GLN A 68 5.64 -0.90 -5.96
C GLN A 68 6.15 -2.33 -5.76
N ASP A 69 7.45 -2.56 -5.94
CA ASP A 69 8.09 -3.88 -5.85
C ASP A 69 8.12 -4.46 -4.43
N GLY A 70 7.88 -3.62 -3.42
CA GLY A 70 7.78 -4.03 -2.03
C GLY A 70 6.35 -4.35 -1.55
N LEU A 71 5.34 -4.18 -2.40
CA LEU A 71 3.94 -4.41 -2.05
C LEU A 71 3.56 -5.88 -2.22
N VAL A 72 2.82 -6.42 -1.25
CA VAL A 72 2.34 -7.81 -1.29
C VAL A 72 0.83 -7.84 -1.25
N LYS A 73 0.18 -8.36 -2.29
CA LYS A 73 -1.28 -8.52 -2.32
C LYS A 73 -1.71 -9.57 -1.28
N ARG A 74 -2.74 -9.25 -0.50
CA ARG A 74 -3.42 -10.17 0.41
C ARG A 74 -4.70 -10.67 -0.28
N ARG A 75 -4.97 -11.97 -0.15
CA ARG A 75 -6.24 -12.59 -0.58
C ARG A 75 -7.31 -12.37 0.48
#